data_AF-A0A968QHV8-F1
#
_entry.id   AF-A0A968QHV8-F1
#
_cell.length_a   1.000
_cell.length_b   1.000
_cell.length_c   1.000
_cell.angle_alpha   90.00
_cell.angle_beta   90.00
_cell.angle_gamma   90.00
#
_symmetry.space_group_name_H-M   'P 1'
#
loop_
_entity.id
_entity.type
_entity.pdbx_description
1 polymer ?
#
loop_
_entity_poly.entity_id
_entity_poly.type
_entity_poly.pdbx_seq_one_letter_code
_entity_poly.pdbx_strand_id
1 'polypeptide(L)'
;MAGCPRIFEMAMEKSVIVSLPSQVNRAVTTWISENQLLELGKEHGVSFCKWFVSNGEYDSIRLFQSSLDYYKGQMTHILVKNLGLCDEWSPVENDQLLQQLIKKYKVKVIDFPKLGYQERYLINQKQLRFDDARDNRELSILGRQRVVNFLKAAYSAFDSTGTWASESDSANAKVE
;
A
#
# COMPACT_ATOMS: atom_id res chain seq x y z
N MET A 1 -11.53 16.89 -11.82
CA MET A 1 -11.68 15.49 -11.36
C MET A 1 -12.35 14.68 -12.49
N ALA A 2 -11.68 14.52 -13.63
CA ALA A 2 -12.30 14.00 -14.87
C ALA A 2 -11.94 12.53 -15.19
N GLY A 3 -11.48 11.75 -14.19
CA GLY A 3 -10.98 10.38 -14.41
C GLY A 3 -11.70 9.29 -13.61
N CYS A 4 -12.61 9.65 -12.72
CA CYS A 4 -13.18 8.75 -11.74
C CYS A 4 -14.05 7.61 -12.32
N PRO A 5 -14.96 7.83 -13.30
CA PRO A 5 -15.74 6.74 -13.89
C PRO A 5 -14.87 5.68 -14.58
N ARG A 6 -13.85 6.14 -15.32
CA ARG A 6 -12.96 5.27 -16.10
C ARG A 6 -12.10 4.36 -15.22
N ILE A 7 -11.80 4.76 -13.98
CA ILE A 7 -11.05 3.91 -13.03
C ILE A 7 -11.88 2.67 -12.67
N PHE A 8 -13.19 2.84 -12.42
CA PHE A 8 -14.05 1.72 -12.06
C PHE A 8 -14.27 0.78 -13.25
N GLU A 9 -14.53 1.31 -14.44
CA GLU A 9 -14.63 0.52 -15.67
C GLU A 9 -13.36 -0.29 -15.94
N MET A 10 -12.17 0.31 -15.78
CA MET A 10 -10.92 -0.42 -15.91
C MET A 10 -10.74 -1.50 -14.83
N ALA A 11 -11.23 -1.25 -13.61
CA ALA A 11 -11.14 -2.20 -12.50
C ALA A 11 -12.01 -3.44 -12.71
N MET A 12 -13.04 -3.36 -13.56
CA MET A 12 -13.86 -4.51 -13.96
C MET A 12 -13.11 -5.47 -14.89
N GLU A 13 -12.16 -4.96 -15.68
CA GLU A 13 -11.40 -5.77 -16.65
C GLU A 13 -10.06 -6.24 -16.09
N LYS A 14 -9.42 -5.44 -15.22
CA LYS A 14 -8.07 -5.72 -14.70
C LYS A 14 -7.84 -5.03 -13.35
N SER A 15 -6.88 -5.53 -12.59
CA SER A 15 -6.44 -4.85 -11.36
C SER A 15 -5.87 -3.46 -11.67
N VAL A 16 -6.36 -2.44 -10.97
CA VAL A 16 -5.94 -1.04 -11.13
C VAL A 16 -5.28 -0.54 -9.85
N ILE A 17 -4.07 0.02 -9.98
CA ILE A 17 -3.40 0.77 -8.91
C ILE A 17 -3.65 2.26 -9.13
N VAL A 18 -4.20 2.93 -8.12
CA VAL A 18 -4.42 4.38 -8.14
C VAL A 18 -3.47 5.02 -7.15
N SER A 19 -2.50 5.79 -7.65
CA SER A 19 -1.62 6.61 -6.81
C SER A 19 -2.38 7.86 -6.36
N LEU A 20 -2.59 7.98 -5.05
CA LEU A 20 -3.31 9.10 -4.44
C LEU A 20 -2.31 10.03 -3.75
N PRO A 21 -2.25 11.33 -4.14
CA PRO A 21 -1.43 12.30 -3.43
C PRO A 21 -1.86 12.47 -1.96
N SER A 22 -0.94 12.95 -1.12
CA SER A 22 -1.28 13.38 0.23
C SER A 22 -2.44 14.39 0.19
N GLN A 23 -3.40 14.27 1.12
CA GLN A 23 -4.61 15.12 1.24
C GLN A 23 -5.80 14.86 0.30
N VAL A 24 -5.75 13.91 -0.64
CA VAL A 24 -6.93 13.62 -1.49
C VAL A 24 -7.94 12.65 -0.87
N ASN A 25 -7.70 12.21 0.38
CA ASN A 25 -8.53 11.23 1.07
C ASN A 25 -10.01 11.64 1.10
N ARG A 26 -10.31 12.93 1.30
CA ARG A 26 -11.68 13.45 1.28
C ARG A 26 -12.32 13.31 -0.10
N ALA A 27 -11.66 13.76 -1.16
CA ALA A 27 -12.19 13.71 -2.52
C ALA A 27 -12.47 12.27 -2.98
N VAL A 28 -11.55 11.33 -2.69
CA VAL A 28 -11.72 9.91 -3.02
C VAL A 28 -12.85 9.29 -2.21
N THR A 29 -12.93 9.61 -0.92
CA THR A 29 -13.99 9.10 -0.05
C THR A 29 -15.36 9.59 -0.51
N THR A 30 -15.48 10.89 -0.85
CA THR A 30 -16.70 11.47 -1.43
C THR A 30 -17.10 10.78 -2.72
N TRP A 31 -16.15 10.59 -3.64
CA TRP A 31 -16.41 9.89 -4.90
C TRP A 31 -16.93 8.46 -4.68
N ILE A 32 -16.30 7.70 -3.78
CA ILE A 32 -16.72 6.34 -3.44
C ILE A 32 -18.12 6.31 -2.84
N SER A 33 -18.43 7.25 -1.93
CA SER A 33 -19.74 7.29 -1.28
C SER A 33 -20.87 7.78 -2.20
N GLU A 34 -20.63 8.82 -2.99
CA GLU A 34 -21.66 9.41 -3.86
C GLU A 34 -22.08 8.46 -4.98
N ASN A 35 -21.16 7.63 -5.45
CA ASN A 35 -21.41 6.66 -6.52
C ASN A 35 -21.64 5.23 -5.99
N GLN A 36 -21.77 5.06 -4.67
CA GLN A 36 -22.01 3.77 -4.00
C GLN A 36 -21.08 2.64 -4.50
N LEU A 37 -19.81 2.98 -4.77
CA LEU A 37 -18.91 2.09 -5.50
C LEU A 37 -18.60 0.79 -4.77
N LEU A 38 -18.71 0.78 -3.45
CA LEU A 38 -18.52 -0.43 -2.64
C LEU A 38 -19.66 -1.44 -2.83
N GLU A 39 -20.87 -0.96 -3.13
CA GLU A 39 -22.02 -1.81 -3.44
C GLU A 39 -21.95 -2.26 -4.89
N LEU A 40 -21.74 -1.31 -5.81
CA LEU A 40 -21.57 -1.59 -7.23
C LEU A 40 -20.40 -2.55 -7.50
N GLY A 41 -19.31 -2.42 -6.74
CA GLY A 41 -18.16 -3.30 -6.82
C GLY A 41 -18.51 -4.74 -6.43
N LYS A 42 -19.33 -4.95 -5.39
CA LYS A 42 -19.78 -6.30 -5.02
C LYS A 42 -20.62 -6.94 -6.13
N GLU A 43 -21.45 -6.15 -6.82
CA GLU A 43 -22.27 -6.63 -7.95
C GLU A 43 -21.41 -7.03 -9.16
N HIS A 44 -20.32 -6.30 -9.41
CA HIS A 44 -19.45 -6.50 -10.58
C HIS A 44 -18.16 -7.28 -10.27
N GLY A 45 -18.04 -7.87 -9.08
CA GLY A 45 -16.84 -8.62 -8.68
C GLY A 45 -15.59 -7.77 -8.42
N VAL A 46 -15.73 -6.45 -8.29
CA VAL A 46 -14.64 -5.51 -8.01
C VAL A 46 -14.48 -5.33 -6.50
N SER A 47 -13.30 -5.68 -5.99
CA SER A 47 -12.93 -5.45 -4.59
C SER A 47 -12.05 -4.21 -4.43
N PHE A 48 -12.20 -3.53 -3.29
CA PHE A 48 -11.42 -2.33 -2.97
C PHE A 48 -10.42 -2.62 -1.86
N CYS A 49 -9.16 -2.27 -2.10
CA CYS A 49 -8.10 -2.35 -1.12
C CYS A 49 -7.42 -0.98 -0.96
N LYS A 50 -7.38 -0.48 0.28
CA LYS A 50 -6.72 0.78 0.62
C LYS A 50 -5.38 0.50 1.30
N TRP A 51 -4.32 0.80 0.57
CA TRP A 51 -2.96 0.83 1.09
C TRP A 51 -2.69 2.18 1.74
N PHE A 52 -2.51 2.19 3.06
CA PHE A 52 -2.25 3.40 3.83
C PHE A 52 -0.77 3.45 4.22
N VAL A 53 0.00 4.28 3.52
CA VAL A 53 1.42 4.48 3.81
C VAL A 53 1.57 5.53 4.91
N SER A 54 2.07 5.10 6.07
CA SER A 54 2.23 5.95 7.24
C SER A 54 3.70 6.22 7.53
N ASN A 55 3.99 7.42 8.03
CA ASN A 55 5.26 7.81 8.64
C ASN A 55 5.28 7.58 10.16
N GLY A 56 4.23 6.98 10.75
CA GLY A 56 4.16 6.72 12.19
C GLY A 56 3.81 7.93 13.06
N GLU A 57 3.64 9.11 12.47
CA GLU A 57 3.24 10.30 13.21
C GLU A 57 1.78 10.21 13.69
N TYR A 58 1.49 10.90 14.78
CA TYR A 58 0.18 10.90 15.41
C TYR A 58 -0.96 11.24 14.44
N ASP A 59 -0.81 12.30 13.64
CA ASP A 59 -1.83 12.72 12.68
C ASP A 59 -2.06 11.69 11.57
N SER A 60 -0.98 11.06 11.08
CA SER A 60 -1.06 10.00 10.07
C SER A 60 -1.84 8.78 10.61
N ILE A 61 -1.58 8.38 11.85
CA ILE A 61 -2.30 7.29 12.50
C ILE A 61 -3.76 7.66 12.80
N ARG A 62 -4.05 8.90 13.21
CA ARG A 62 -5.43 9.37 13.39
C ARG A 62 -6.23 9.31 12.10
N LEU A 63 -5.64 9.76 10.98
CA LEU A 63 -6.28 9.66 9.66
C LEU A 63 -6.56 8.21 9.27
N PHE A 64 -5.65 7.29 9.62
CA PHE A 64 -5.87 5.86 9.40
C PHE A 64 -7.02 5.31 10.24
N GLN A 65 -7.06 5.62 11.54
CA GLN A 65 -8.15 5.24 12.45
C GLN A 65 -9.51 5.74 11.94
N SER A 66 -9.59 7.01 11.53
CA SER A 66 -10.81 7.58 10.94
C SER A 66 -11.22 6.88 9.65
N SER A 67 -10.26 6.46 8.82
CA SER A 67 -10.56 5.69 7.60
C SER A 67 -11.17 4.32 7.95
N LEU A 68 -10.61 3.61 8.95
CA LEU A 68 -11.15 2.33 9.40
C LEU A 68 -12.58 2.47 9.94
N ASP A 69 -12.84 3.51 10.75
CA ASP A 69 -14.16 3.76 11.30
C ASP A 69 -15.19 4.21 10.24
N TYR A 70 -14.74 4.93 9.20
CA TYR A 70 -15.60 5.33 8.10
C TYR A 70 -16.07 4.12 7.27
N TYR A 71 -15.13 3.25 6.86
CA TYR A 71 -15.45 2.11 5.99
C TYR A 71 -16.00 0.90 6.74
N LYS A 72 -15.82 0.81 8.07
CA LYS A 72 -16.37 -0.26 8.94
C LYS A 72 -16.17 -1.68 8.42
N GLY A 73 -15.05 -1.95 7.76
CA GLY A 73 -14.71 -3.25 7.18
C GLY A 73 -15.30 -3.53 5.78
N GLN A 74 -16.04 -2.59 5.18
CA GLN A 74 -16.52 -2.71 3.79
C GLN A 74 -15.39 -2.63 2.75
N MET A 75 -14.24 -2.06 3.15
CA MET A 75 -13.04 -1.93 2.32
C MET A 75 -11.86 -2.51 3.09
N THR A 76 -11.07 -3.37 2.44
CA THR A 76 -9.85 -3.91 3.03
C THR A 76 -8.83 -2.79 3.21
N HIS A 77 -8.22 -2.72 4.40
CA HIS A 77 -7.16 -1.76 4.68
C HIS A 77 -5.84 -2.48 4.96
N ILE A 78 -4.76 -1.93 4.43
CA ILE A 78 -3.39 -2.33 4.71
C ILE A 78 -2.68 -1.13 5.32
N LEU A 79 -2.08 -1.31 6.49
CA LEU A 79 -1.21 -0.33 7.10
C LEU A 79 0.23 -0.63 6.69
N VAL A 80 0.88 0.32 6.02
CA VAL A 80 2.28 0.21 5.62
C VAL A 80 3.13 1.07 6.53
N LYS A 81 3.96 0.43 7.35
CA LYS A 81 4.95 1.09 8.20
C LYS A 81 6.17 1.46 7.34
N ASN A 82 6.31 2.75 6.99
CA ASN A 82 7.40 3.20 6.13
C ASN A 82 8.70 3.40 6.93
N LEU A 83 9.54 2.36 7.00
CA LEU A 83 10.83 2.41 7.69
C LEU A 83 11.85 3.36 7.01
N GLY A 84 11.55 3.80 5.78
CA GLY A 84 12.32 4.80 5.08
C GLY A 84 12.17 6.23 5.64
N LEU A 85 11.10 6.49 6.39
CA LEU A 85 10.80 7.79 7.00
C LEU A 85 10.82 7.77 8.53
N CYS A 86 10.41 6.67 9.16
CA CYS A 86 10.38 6.54 10.60
C CYS A 86 10.89 5.18 11.03
N ASP A 87 11.84 5.16 11.94
CA ASP A 87 12.42 3.97 12.55
C ASP A 87 11.88 3.67 13.96
N GLU A 88 11.03 4.55 14.52
CA GLU A 88 10.37 4.33 15.81
C GLU A 88 8.85 4.17 15.68
N TRP A 89 8.35 2.97 15.96
CA TRP A 89 6.94 2.59 15.85
C TRP A 89 6.29 2.25 17.20
N SER A 90 7.03 2.29 18.31
CA SER A 90 6.49 1.97 19.64
C SER A 90 5.23 2.78 20.00
N PRO A 91 5.10 4.09 19.66
CA PRO A 91 3.85 4.82 19.91
C PRO A 91 2.64 4.22 19.18
N VAL A 92 2.84 3.72 17.96
CA VAL A 92 1.80 3.09 17.13
C VAL A 92 1.46 1.69 17.65
N GLU A 93 2.47 0.94 18.08
CA GLU A 93 2.32 -0.40 18.64
C GLU A 93 1.61 -0.37 20.00
N ASN A 94 1.86 0.67 20.80
CA ASN A 94 1.25 0.87 22.12
C ASN A 94 -0.13 1.56 22.06
N ASP A 95 -0.58 2.07 20.91
CA ASP A 95 -1.91 2.65 20.75
C ASP A 95 -2.99 1.54 20.81
N GLN A 96 -3.58 1.37 22.00
CA GLN A 96 -4.60 0.35 22.24
C GLN A 96 -5.82 0.46 21.32
N LEU A 97 -6.25 1.68 20.99
CA LEU A 97 -7.38 1.89 20.09
C LEU A 97 -7.04 1.41 18.68
N LEU A 98 -5.86 1.77 18.18
CA LEU A 98 -5.39 1.29 16.89
C LEU A 98 -5.32 -0.24 16.86
N GLN A 99 -4.71 -0.86 17.87
CA GLN A 99 -4.56 -2.32 17.92
C GLN A 99 -5.91 -3.04 17.96
N GLN A 100 -6.92 -2.47 18.64
CA GLN A 100 -8.29 -2.99 18.61
C GLN A 100 -8.92 -2.88 17.21
N LEU A 101 -8.76 -1.74 16.52
CA LEU A 101 -9.28 -1.55 15.17
C LEU A 101 -8.60 -2.48 14.15
N ILE A 102 -7.27 -2.67 14.26
CA ILE A 102 -6.51 -3.59 13.42
C ILE A 102 -7.07 -5.01 13.56
N LYS A 103 -7.27 -5.49 14.79
CA LYS A 103 -7.85 -6.81 15.05
C LYS A 103 -9.29 -6.93 14.56
N LYS A 104 -10.12 -5.93 14.87
CA LYS A 104 -11.55 -5.90 14.51
C LYS A 104 -11.76 -6.01 13.00
N TYR A 105 -10.99 -5.26 12.22
CA TYR A 105 -11.13 -5.19 10.76
C TYR A 105 -10.13 -6.07 10.01
N LYS A 106 -9.36 -6.92 10.72
CA LYS A 106 -8.33 -7.81 10.14
C LYS A 106 -7.36 -7.07 9.22
N VAL A 107 -6.95 -5.87 9.63
CA VAL A 107 -6.01 -5.03 8.90
C VAL A 107 -4.67 -5.77 8.81
N LYS A 108 -4.12 -5.86 7.59
CA LYS A 108 -2.75 -6.36 7.40
C LYS A 108 -1.79 -5.21 7.65
N VAL A 109 -0.77 -5.45 8.47
CA VAL A 109 0.28 -4.49 8.76
C VAL A 109 1.57 -5.03 8.18
N ILE A 110 2.26 -4.21 7.39
CA ILE A 110 3.55 -4.60 6.77
C ILE A 110 4.62 -3.55 7.02
N ASP A 111 5.86 -4.01 7.00
CA ASP A 111 7.04 -3.17 7.15
C ASP A 111 7.62 -2.91 5.76
N PHE A 112 7.54 -1.66 5.30
CA PHE A 112 8.19 -1.27 4.06
C PHE A 112 9.65 -0.90 4.35
N PRO A 113 10.62 -1.54 3.70
CA PRO A 113 12.01 -1.45 4.09
C PRO A 113 12.60 -0.04 3.88
N LYS A 114 13.71 0.22 4.57
CA LYS A 114 14.51 1.43 4.38
C LYS A 114 15.57 1.20 3.30
N LEU A 115 15.66 2.13 2.34
CA LEU A 115 16.80 2.22 1.45
C LEU A 115 17.82 3.22 1.98
N GLY A 116 19.11 2.92 1.81
CA GLY A 116 20.21 3.79 2.22
C GLY A 116 20.15 5.17 1.57
N TYR A 117 20.62 6.19 2.30
CA TYR A 117 20.56 7.58 1.84
C TYR A 117 21.27 7.78 0.50
N GLN A 118 22.46 7.19 0.33
CA GLN A 118 23.27 7.35 -0.88
C GLN A 118 22.54 6.82 -2.12
N GLU A 119 22.00 5.61 -2.04
CA GLU A 119 21.24 5.01 -3.14
C GLU A 119 19.98 5.81 -3.44
N ARG A 120 19.21 6.15 -2.40
CA ARG A 120 17.98 6.94 -2.54
C ARG A 120 18.25 8.32 -3.17
N TYR A 121 19.31 9.00 -2.73
CA TYR A 121 19.69 10.30 -3.24
C TYR A 121 20.02 10.23 -4.74
N LEU A 122 20.80 9.24 -5.16
CA LEU A 122 21.15 9.05 -6.58
C LEU A 122 19.91 8.72 -7.43
N ILE A 123 19.06 7.80 -6.95
CA ILE A 123 17.82 7.42 -7.63
C ILE A 123 16.94 8.65 -7.85
N ASN A 124 16.74 9.47 -6.81
CA ASN A 124 15.93 10.67 -6.89
C ASN A 124 16.55 11.74 -7.79
N GLN A 125 17.85 12.01 -7.63
CA GLN A 125 18.58 13.01 -8.41
C GLN A 125 18.48 12.74 -9.91
N LYS A 126 18.46 11.47 -10.30
CA LYS A 126 18.45 11.04 -11.70
C LYS A 126 17.11 10.54 -12.20
N GLN A 127 16.08 10.60 -11.36
CA GLN A 127 14.75 10.07 -11.65
C GLN A 127 14.81 8.62 -12.18
N LEU A 128 15.72 7.81 -11.62
CA LEU A 128 15.90 6.43 -12.05
C LEU A 128 14.69 5.60 -11.62
N ARG A 129 14.31 4.64 -12.46
CA ARG A 129 13.48 3.54 -11.98
C ARG A 129 14.31 2.67 -11.04
N PHE A 130 13.64 2.02 -10.10
CA PHE A 130 14.31 1.08 -9.20
C PHE A 130 14.97 -0.09 -9.95
N ASP A 131 14.38 -0.53 -11.06
CA ASP A 131 14.97 -1.54 -11.95
C ASP A 131 16.31 -1.06 -12.51
N ASP A 132 16.34 0.16 -13.08
CA ASP A 132 17.56 0.75 -13.66
C ASP A 132 18.64 1.00 -12.59
N ALA A 133 18.22 1.34 -11.36
CA ALA A 133 19.12 1.57 -10.24
C ALA A 133 19.91 0.32 -9.85
N ARG A 134 19.36 -0.89 -10.06
CA ARG A 134 20.06 -2.15 -9.76
C ARG A 134 21.30 -2.36 -10.61
N ASP A 135 21.30 -1.83 -11.84
CA ASP A 135 22.37 -2.00 -12.81
C ASP A 135 23.18 -0.70 -13.02
N ASN A 136 22.87 0.35 -12.26
CA ASN A 136 23.51 1.65 -12.41
C ASN A 136 24.98 1.59 -11.97
N ARG A 137 25.88 1.97 -12.89
CA ARG A 137 27.34 1.91 -12.68
C ARG A 137 27.87 2.97 -11.71
N GLU A 138 27.09 4.00 -11.42
CA GLU A 138 27.47 5.07 -10.49
C GLU A 138 27.19 4.70 -9.02
N LEU A 139 26.41 3.65 -8.79
CA LEU A 139 26.43 2.96 -7.51
C LEU A 139 27.66 2.05 -7.43
N SER A 140 28.23 1.91 -6.23
CA SER A 140 29.21 0.85 -5.99
C SER A 140 28.56 -0.53 -6.14
N ILE A 141 29.37 -1.59 -6.26
CA ILE A 141 28.86 -2.98 -6.28
C ILE A 141 27.97 -3.23 -5.05
N LEU A 142 28.39 -2.77 -3.87
CA LEU A 142 27.61 -2.87 -2.65
C LEU A 142 26.34 -2.02 -2.68
N GLY A 143 26.37 -0.83 -3.30
CA GLY A 143 25.18 0.01 -3.47
C GLY A 143 24.13 -0.64 -4.36
N ARG A 144 24.54 -1.23 -5.50
CA ARG A 144 23.65 -2.05 -6.34
C ARG A 144 23.06 -3.22 -5.57
N GLN A 145 23.88 -3.94 -4.80
CA GLN A 145 23.39 -5.05 -3.97
C GLN A 145 22.38 -4.59 -2.91
N ARG A 146 22.56 -3.40 -2.31
CA ARG A 146 21.58 -2.81 -1.39
C ARG A 146 20.26 -2.51 -2.07
N VAL A 147 20.25 -1.97 -3.28
CA VAL A 147 19.02 -1.75 -4.07
C VAL A 147 18.33 -3.08 -4.37
N VAL A 148 19.07 -4.11 -4.76
CA VAL A 148 18.53 -5.46 -4.99
C VAL A 148 17.89 -6.02 -3.72
N ASN A 149 18.58 -5.96 -2.58
CA ASN A 149 18.06 -6.46 -1.31
C ASN A 149 16.82 -5.67 -0.84
N PHE A 150 16.82 -4.35 -1.03
CA PHE A 150 15.67 -3.49 -0.75
C PHE A 150 14.45 -3.91 -1.58
N LEU A 151 14.61 -4.13 -2.88
CA LEU A 151 13.50 -4.56 -3.74
C LEU A 151 12.96 -5.93 -3.35
N LYS A 152 13.86 -6.90 -3.05
CA LYS A 152 13.44 -8.21 -2.55
C LYS A 152 12.62 -8.11 -1.26
N ALA A 153 13.07 -7.30 -0.31
CA ALA A 153 12.34 -7.07 0.94
C ALA A 153 10.99 -6.36 0.71
N ALA A 154 10.95 -5.36 -0.17
CA ALA A 154 9.74 -4.62 -0.49
C ALA A 154 8.69 -5.52 -1.17
N TYR A 155 9.08 -6.30 -2.17
CA TYR A 155 8.18 -7.25 -2.83
C TYR A 155 7.70 -8.34 -1.87
N SER A 156 8.58 -8.90 -1.04
CA SER A 156 8.19 -9.86 0.00
C SER A 156 7.16 -9.27 0.98
N ALA A 157 7.35 -8.00 1.39
CA ALA A 157 6.37 -7.31 2.22
C ALA A 157 5.02 -7.15 1.50
N PHE A 158 5.03 -6.85 0.19
CA PHE A 158 3.80 -6.73 -0.60
C PHE A 158 3.10 -8.07 -0.79
N ASP A 159 3.85 -9.14 -1.09
CA ASP A 159 3.32 -10.49 -1.30
C ASP A 159 2.72 -11.05 -0.02
N SER A 160 3.29 -10.73 1.14
CA SER A 160 2.73 -11.14 2.44
C SER A 160 1.32 -10.58 2.70
N THR A 161 0.91 -9.53 1.98
CA THR A 161 -0.45 -9.00 2.05
C THR A 161 -1.46 -9.88 1.33
N GLY A 162 -1.04 -10.79 0.44
CA GLY A 162 -1.93 -11.65 -0.35
C GLY A 162 -3.01 -10.90 -1.15
N THR A 163 -2.81 -9.62 -1.44
CA THR A 163 -3.79 -8.79 -2.19
C THR A 163 -3.59 -8.86 -3.70
N TRP A 164 -2.44 -9.36 -4.13
CA TRP A 164 -2.07 -9.51 -5.54
C TRP A 164 -2.20 -10.94 -6.04
N ALA A 165 -2.88 -11.82 -5.30
CA ALA A 165 -3.06 -13.21 -5.69
C ALA A 165 -3.78 -13.27 -7.04
N SER A 166 -3.06 -13.79 -8.03
CA SER A 166 -3.64 -14.16 -9.31
C SER A 166 -4.61 -15.32 -9.09
N GLU A 167 -5.75 -15.34 -9.80
CA GLU A 167 -6.68 -16.49 -9.73
C GLU A 167 -5.97 -17.84 -10.02
N SER A 168 -4.81 -17.82 -10.67
CA SER A 168 -3.92 -18.96 -10.88
C SER A 168 -3.36 -19.62 -9.60
N ASP A 169 -3.27 -18.94 -8.47
CA ASP A 169 -2.72 -19.53 -7.23
C ASP A 169 -3.76 -20.38 -6.47
N SER A 170 -5.04 -20.19 -6.75
CA SER A 170 -6.14 -20.96 -6.16
C SER A 170 -6.42 -22.30 -6.85
N ALA A 171 -5.91 -22.49 -8.08
CA ALA A 171 -6.06 -23.74 -8.84
C ALA A 171 -5.07 -24.82 -8.40
N ASN A 172 -3.91 -24.45 -7.84
CA ASN A 172 -2.88 -25.41 -7.41
C ASN A 172 -2.97 -25.82 -5.93
N ALA A 173 -3.87 -25.22 -5.14
CA ALA A 173 -4.03 -25.55 -3.72
C ALA A 173 -5.08 -26.65 -3.43
N LYS A 174 -5.61 -27.32 -4.46
CA LYS A 174 -6.62 -28.39 -4.34
C LYS A 174 -6.14 -29.78 -4.77
N VAL A 175 -4.85 -29.97 -5.01
CA VAL A 175 -4.28 -31.30 -5.28
C VAL A 175 -3.06 -31.51 -4.39
N GLU A 176 -3.31 -31.92 -3.16
CA GLU A 176 -2.45 -32.79 -2.36
C GLU A 176 -3.31 -33.50 -1.30
#